data_AF-A0A136A2G3-F1
#
_entry.id   AF-A0A136A2G3-F1
#
_cell.length_a   1.000
_cell.length_b   1.000
_cell.length_c   1.000
_cell.angle_alpha   90.00
_cell.angle_beta   90.00
_cell.angle_gamma   90.00
#
_symmetry.space_group_name_H-M   'P 1'
#
loop_
_entity.id
_entity.type
_entity.pdbx_description
1 polymer ?
#
loop_
_entity_poly.entity_id
_entity_poly.type
_entity_poly.pdbx_seq_one_letter_code
_entity_poly.pdbx_strand_id
1 'polypeptide(L)'
;MSVKINHYAQPIETNIRTCIEAGFIELFIGLICAAFAYFTYNESLVLFVSTALIAVVCFGLTLFNLYGVIDHFRSQRQQQALQNTLKSDE
;
A
#
# COMPACT_ATOMS: atom_id res chain seq x y z
N MET A 1 4.45 -38.82 -9.08
CA MET A 1 3.61 -37.92 -9.92
C MET A 1 4.29 -36.56 -9.97
N SER A 2 4.64 -36.09 -11.17
CA SER A 2 5.25 -34.78 -11.36
C SER A 2 4.15 -33.72 -11.33
N VAL A 3 4.16 -32.87 -10.30
CA VAL A 3 3.24 -31.73 -10.20
C VAL A 3 3.69 -30.69 -11.22
N LYS A 4 3.07 -30.73 -12.40
CA LYS A 4 3.24 -29.72 -13.44
C LYS A 4 2.53 -28.45 -12.98
N ILE A 5 3.28 -27.58 -12.31
CA ILE A 5 2.80 -26.29 -11.85
C ILE A 5 2.51 -25.44 -13.09
N ASN A 6 1.25 -25.05 -13.27
CA ASN A 6 0.79 -24.30 -14.43
C ASN A 6 1.53 -22.96 -14.52
N HIS A 7 2.35 -22.78 -15.56
CA HIS A 7 3.10 -21.57 -15.92
C HIS A 7 2.20 -20.38 -16.36
N TYR A 8 0.90 -20.47 -16.12
CA TYR A 8 -0.10 -19.47 -16.52
C TYR A 8 -0.53 -18.54 -15.37
N ALA A 9 -0.04 -18.77 -14.15
CA ALA A 9 -0.12 -17.77 -13.09
C ALA A 9 1.10 -16.85 -13.19
N GLN A 10 1.27 -16.16 -14.32
CA GLN A 10 2.14 -14.99 -14.33
C GLN A 10 1.51 -14.01 -13.33
N PRO A 11 2.20 -13.62 -12.25
CA PRO A 11 1.69 -12.58 -11.39
C PRO A 11 1.41 -11.40 -12.32
N ILE A 12 0.16 -10.97 -12.36
CA ILE A 12 -0.16 -9.69 -12.99
C ILE A 12 0.77 -8.73 -12.28
N GLU A 13 1.72 -8.15 -13.02
CA GLU A 13 2.62 -7.11 -12.54
C GLU A 13 1.71 -5.94 -12.15
N THR A 14 1.09 -6.04 -10.98
CA THR A 14 0.34 -4.95 -10.36
C THR A 14 1.41 -3.90 -10.15
N ASN A 15 1.45 -2.94 -11.07
CA ASN A 15 2.50 -1.96 -11.18
C ASN A 15 2.72 -1.37 -9.79
N ILE A 16 3.83 -1.73 -9.15
CA ILE A 16 4.10 -1.40 -7.75
C ILE A 16 4.08 0.12 -7.59
N ARG A 17 4.46 0.81 -8.67
CA ARG A 17 4.36 2.25 -8.84
C ARG A 17 2.92 2.76 -8.67
N THR A 18 1.92 2.08 -9.23
CA THR A 18 0.50 2.42 -9.07
C THR A 18 0.01 2.20 -7.63
N CYS A 19 0.43 1.14 -6.94
CA CYS A 19 0.09 0.94 -5.51
C CYS A 19 0.70 2.03 -4.62
N ILE A 20 1.96 2.39 -4.85
CA ILE A 20 2.63 3.47 -4.11
C ILE A 20 1.96 4.81 -4.39
N GLU A 21 1.61 5.09 -5.65
CA GLU A 21 0.95 6.34 -6.06
C GLU A 21 -0.43 6.48 -5.42
N ALA A 22 -1.24 5.40 -5.43
CA ALA A 22 -2.53 5.35 -4.74
C ALA A 22 -2.38 5.56 -3.22
N GLY A 23 -1.45 4.84 -2.59
CA GLY A 23 -1.19 4.99 -1.15
C GLY A 23 -0.75 6.40 -0.75
N PHE A 24 0.01 7.09 -1.59
CA PHE A 24 0.41 8.48 -1.36
C PHE A 24 -0.79 9.43 -1.47
N ILE A 25 -1.63 9.29 -2.50
CA ILE A 25 -2.83 10.10 -2.69
C ILE A 25 -3.80 9.95 -1.49
N GLU A 26 -4.04 8.72 -1.05
CA GLU A 26 -4.90 8.42 0.11
C GLU A 26 -4.35 9.04 1.41
N LEU A 27 -3.03 9.09 1.58
CA LEU A 27 -2.39 9.74 2.71
C LEU A 27 -2.64 11.25 2.73
N PHE A 28 -2.49 11.95 1.60
CA PHE A 28 -2.76 13.40 1.54
C PHE A 28 -4.23 13.72 1.80
N ILE A 29 -5.15 12.94 1.23
CA ILE A 29 -6.58 13.11 1.47
C ILE A 29 -6.91 12.90 2.95
N GLY A 30 -6.36 11.85 3.57
CA GLY A 30 -6.50 11.61 5.01
C GLY A 30 -5.97 12.76 5.87
N LEU A 31 -4.80 13.31 5.52
CA LEU A 31 -4.19 14.45 6.21
C LEU A 31 -5.06 15.71 6.13
N ILE A 32 -5.57 16.02 4.94
CA ILE A 32 -6.45 17.17 4.69
C ILE A 32 -7.75 17.01 5.49
N CYS A 33 -8.37 15.83 5.44
CA CYS A 33 -9.58 15.54 6.22
C CYS A 33 -9.34 15.66 7.74
N ALA A 34 -8.19 15.21 8.24
CA ALA A 34 -7.83 15.36 9.65
C ALA A 34 -7.65 16.84 10.05
N ALA A 35 -7.02 17.66 9.18
CA ALA A 35 -6.88 19.09 9.41
C ALA A 35 -8.25 19.79 9.47
N PHE A 36 -9.15 19.48 8.54
CA PHE A 36 -10.51 20.01 8.55
C PHE A 36 -11.30 19.58 9.79
N ALA A 37 -11.18 18.33 10.21
CA ALA A 37 -11.82 17.87 11.45
C ALA A 37 -11.34 18.70 12.66
N TYR A 38 -10.05 19.02 12.74
CA TYR A 38 -9.52 19.86 13.82
C TYR A 38 -10.10 21.29 13.79
N PHE A 39 -10.16 21.93 12.62
CA PHE A 39 -10.70 23.29 12.50
C PHE A 39 -12.21 23.38 12.72
N THR A 40 -12.97 22.38 12.28
CA THR A 40 -14.44 22.43 12.31
C THR A 40 -15.05 21.87 13.61
N TYR A 41 -14.22 21.43 14.56
CA TYR A 41 -14.66 20.85 15.84
C TYR A 41 -15.64 21.74 16.62
N ASN A 42 -15.46 23.06 16.59
CA ASN A 42 -16.31 24.02 17.30
C ASN A 42 -17.48 24.57 16.46
N GLU A 43 -17.38 24.52 15.13
CA GLU A 43 -18.30 25.23 14.22
C GLU A 43 -19.43 24.32 13.72
N SER A 44 -19.15 23.03 13.49
CA SER A 44 -20.12 22.10 12.88
C SER A 44 -19.78 20.64 13.15
N LEU A 45 -20.49 20.03 14.11
CA LEU A 45 -20.37 18.61 14.44
C LEU A 45 -20.59 17.67 13.25
N VAL A 46 -21.49 18.03 12.32
CA VAL A 46 -21.77 17.22 11.13
C VAL A 46 -20.54 17.12 10.21
N LEU A 47 -19.85 18.23 10.00
CA LEU A 47 -18.63 18.28 9.20
C LEU A 47 -17.48 17.54 9.88
N PHE A 48 -17.37 17.67 11.21
CA PHE A 48 -16.40 16.92 12.01
C PHE A 48 -16.58 15.40 11.87
N VAL A 49 -17.81 14.89 12.06
CA VAL A 49 -18.08 13.45 11.97
C VAL A 49 -17.78 12.92 10.57
N SER A 50 -18.19 13.63 9.53
CA SER A 50 -17.97 13.23 8.14
C SER A 50 -16.47 13.14 7.80
N THR A 51 -15.71 14.18 8.19
CA THR A 51 -14.27 14.26 7.93
C THR A 51 -13.47 13.27 8.77
N ALA A 52 -13.87 13.03 10.03
CA ALA A 52 -13.26 12.02 10.89
C ALA A 52 -13.46 10.60 10.34
N LEU A 53 -14.65 10.26 9.87
CA LEU A 53 -14.92 8.94 9.27
C LEU A 53 -14.07 8.71 8.02
N ILE A 54 -14.00 9.69 7.12
CA ILE A 54 -13.19 9.61 5.90
C ILE A 54 -11.70 9.47 6.25
N ALA A 55 -11.21 10.25 7.22
CA ALA A 55 -9.82 10.15 7.66
C ALA A 55 -9.47 8.74 8.17
N VAL A 56 -10.35 8.12 8.97
CA VAL A 56 -10.15 6.75 9.46
C VAL A 56 -10.08 5.74 8.33
N VAL A 57 -10.99 5.83 7.36
CA VAL A 57 -11.03 4.92 6.19
C VAL A 57 -9.77 5.10 5.33
N CYS A 58 -9.38 6.34 5.03
CA CYS A 58 -8.15 6.64 4.31
C CYS A 58 -6.92 6.10 5.04
N PHE A 59 -6.82 6.27 6.36
CA PHE A 59 -5.72 5.70 7.14
C PHE A 59 -5.64 4.17 7.05
N GLY A 60 -6.79 3.49 7.11
CA GLY A 60 -6.85 2.03 6.97
C GLY A 60 -6.37 1.55 5.59
N LEU A 61 -6.82 2.21 4.51
CA LEU A 61 -6.41 1.89 3.14
C LEU A 61 -4.93 2.22 2.89
N THR A 62 -4.45 3.38 3.37
CA THR A 62 -3.04 3.74 3.30
C THR A 62 -2.16 2.71 4.00
N LEU A 63 -2.55 2.25 5.20
CA LEU A 63 -1.82 1.19 5.91
C LEU A 63 -1.81 -0.12 5.12
N PHE A 64 -2.95 -0.54 4.57
CA PHE A 64 -3.03 -1.76 3.77
C PHE A 64 -2.11 -1.70 2.53
N ASN A 65 -2.17 -0.59 1.78
CA ASN A 65 -1.30 -0.35 0.63
C ASN A 65 0.18 -0.29 1.04
N LEU A 66 0.50 0.34 2.17
CA LEU A 66 1.87 0.41 2.70
C LEU A 66 2.39 -0.98 3.12
N TYR A 67 1.58 -1.79 3.77
CA TYR A 67 1.94 -3.16 4.15
C TYR A 67 2.23 -4.03 2.91
N GLY A 68 1.38 -3.96 1.89
CA GLY A 68 1.61 -4.68 0.62
C GLY A 68 2.91 -4.26 -0.07
N VAL A 69 3.23 -2.96 -0.05
CA VAL A 69 4.49 -2.44 -0.59
C VAL A 69 5.70 -2.95 0.21
N ILE A 70 5.64 -2.90 1.55
CA ILE A 70 6.73 -3.39 2.41
C ILE A 70 6.98 -4.89 2.21
N ASP A 71 5.91 -5.69 2.11
CA ASP A 71 6.01 -7.11 1.84
C ASP A 71 6.68 -7.38 0.49
N HIS A 72 6.25 -6.66 -0.55
CA HIS A 72 6.85 -6.74 -1.87
C HIS A 72 8.35 -6.36 -1.88
N PHE A 73 8.73 -5.31 -1.15
CA PHE A 73 10.15 -4.93 -0.99
C PHE A 73 10.97 -6.00 -0.27
N ARG A 74 10.38 -6.74 0.68
CA ARG A 74 11.05 -7.87 1.34
C ARG A 74 11.26 -9.04 0.39
N SER A 75 10.26 -9.39 -0.42
CA SER A 75 10.38 -10.45 -1.43
C SER A 75 11.41 -10.13 -2.51
N GLN A 76 11.47 -8.86 -2.96
CA GLN A 76 12.48 -8.40 -3.93
C GLN A 76 13.92 -8.58 -3.40
N ARG A 77 14.18 -8.24 -2.13
CA ARG A 77 15.49 -8.44 -1.50
C ARG A 77 15.92 -9.91 -1.48
N GLN A 78 14.98 -10.83 -1.25
CA GLN A 78 15.27 -12.26 -1.25
C GLN A 78 15.63 -12.77 -2.65
N GLN A 79 14.92 -12.32 -3.69
CA GLN A 79 15.21 -12.71 -5.07
C GLN A 79 16.57 -12.19 -5.54
N GLN A 80 16.94 -10.96 -5.21
CA GLN A 80 18.26 -10.41 -5.51
C GLN A 80 19.39 -11.18 -4.80
N ALA A 81 19.20 -11.56 -3.53
CA ALA A 81 20.18 -12.36 -2.81
C ALA A 81 20.42 -13.73 -3.47
N LEU A 82 19.33 -14.41 -3.88
CA LEU A 82 19.41 -15.72 -4.53
C LEU A 82 20.06 -15.65 -5.93
N GLN A 83 19.75 -14.60 -6.70
CA GLN A 83 20.36 -14.38 -8.01
C GLN A 83 21.88 -14.09 -7.90
N ASN A 84 22.29 -13.36 -6.86
CA ASN A 84 23.71 -13.09 -6.62
C ASN A 84 24.51 -14.34 -6.20
N THR A 85 23.91 -15.28 -5.45
CA THR A 85 24.55 -16.57 -5.17
C THR A 85 24.71 -17.41 -6.43
N LEU A 86 23.67 -17.52 -7.27
CA LEU A 86 23.74 -18.27 -8.53
C LEU A 86 24.82 -17.73 -9.49
N LYS A 87 25.01 -16.41 -9.51
CA LYS A 87 26.05 -15.77 -10.34
C LYS A 87 27.46 -15.95 -9.80
N SER A 88 27.62 -16.31 -8.52
CA SER A 88 28.94 -16.54 -7.91
C SER A 88 29.46 -17.96 -8.15
N ASP A 89 28.60 -18.89 -8.56
CA ASP A 89 28.94 -20.29 -8.84
C ASP A 89 29.31 -20.53 -10.32
N GLU A 90 29.22 -19.50 -11.18
CA GLU A 90 29.55 -19.51 -12.61
C GLU A 90 30.87 -18.79 -12.89
#